data_AF-A0A524CRI9-F1
#
_entry.id   AF-A0A524CRI9-F1
#
_cell.length_a   1.000
_cell.length_b   1.000
_cell.length_c   1.000
_cell.angle_alpha   90.00
_cell.angle_beta   90.00
_cell.angle_gamma   90.00
#
_symmetry.space_group_name_H-M   'P 1'
#
loop_
_entity.id
_entity.type
_entity.pdbx_description
1 polymer ?
#
loop_
_entity_poly.entity_id
_entity_poly.type
_entity_poly.pdbx_seq_one_letter_code
_entity_poly.pdbx_strand_id
1 'polypeptide(L)'
;MSSAKKAIDSTIKRVLVYTAEIVMSVILLVIICPPLAFVVPMWLQQIALGVPATALAIDPISWFGLTGAVVVTCLLAIVAGVVSTLYLQRLLESRGSEEA
;
A
#
# COMPACT_ATOMS: atom_id res chain seq x y z
N MET A 1 -23.10 -20.72 27.44
CA MET A 1 -22.82 -19.31 27.12
C MET A 1 -24.06 -18.70 26.48
N SER A 2 -24.56 -17.57 26.99
CA SER A 2 -25.82 -16.95 26.51
C SER A 2 -25.72 -16.57 25.03
N SER A 3 -26.72 -16.95 24.22
CA SER A 3 -26.81 -16.61 22.79
C SER A 3 -26.64 -15.12 22.51
N ALA A 4 -26.99 -14.25 23.47
CA ALA A 4 -26.75 -12.82 23.39
C ALA A 4 -25.26 -12.47 23.30
N LYS A 5 -24.39 -13.15 24.07
CA LYS A 5 -22.93 -12.93 23.99
C LYS A 5 -22.36 -13.37 22.64
N LYS A 6 -22.86 -14.47 22.08
CA LYS A 6 -22.41 -15.02 20.78
C LYS A 6 -22.81 -14.12 19.61
N ALA A 7 -23.99 -13.49 19.67
CA ALA A 7 -24.43 -12.53 18.67
C ALA A 7 -23.56 -11.25 18.66
N ILE A 8 -23.24 -10.73 19.85
CA ILE A 8 -22.39 -9.54 20.00
C ILE A 8 -20.95 -9.82 19.51
N ASP A 9 -20.38 -10.98 19.83
CA ASP A 9 -19.06 -11.40 19.35
C ASP A 9 -18.99 -11.46 17.81
N SER A 10 -20.03 -11.99 17.19
CA SER A 10 -20.13 -12.09 15.72
C SER A 10 -20.17 -10.72 15.04
N THR A 11 -20.94 -9.78 15.59
CA THR A 11 -21.01 -8.40 15.08
C THR A 11 -19.68 -7.68 15.24
N ILE A 12 -19.04 -7.78 16.41
CA ILE A 12 -17.72 -7.17 16.67
C ILE A 12 -16.67 -7.74 15.73
N LYS A 13 -16.64 -9.05 15.53
CA LYS A 13 -15.72 -9.70 14.59
C LYS A 13 -15.93 -9.22 13.16
N ARG A 14 -17.18 -9.06 12.72
CA ARG A 14 -17.50 -8.54 11.37
C ARG A 14 -17.04 -7.09 11.20
N VAL A 15 -17.26 -6.24 12.19
CA VAL A 15 -16.81 -4.83 12.16
C VAL A 15 -15.28 -4.74 12.17
N LEU A 16 -14.60 -5.58 12.96
CA LEU A 16 -13.13 -5.65 13.00
C LEU A 16 -12.55 -6.07 11.65
N VAL A 17 -13.14 -7.06 10.97
CA VAL A 17 -12.69 -7.49 9.63
C VAL A 17 -12.86 -6.36 8.62
N TYR A 18 -14.02 -5.71 8.60
CA TYR A 18 -14.28 -4.59 7.68
C TYR A 18 -13.35 -3.41 7.93
N THR A 19 -13.08 -3.10 9.20
CA THR A 19 -12.11 -2.05 9.57
C THR A 19 -10.70 -2.44 9.15
N ALA A 20 -10.31 -3.71 9.30
CA ALA A 20 -9.00 -4.20 8.87
C ALA A 20 -8.82 -4.11 7.35
N GLU A 21 -9.87 -4.35 6.56
CA GLU A 21 -9.84 -4.15 5.11
C GLU A 21 -9.59 -2.68 4.75
N ILE A 22 -10.32 -1.74 5.38
CA ILE A 22 -10.13 -0.29 5.16
C ILE A 22 -8.68 0.10 5.50
N VAL A 23 -8.16 -0.34 6.64
CA VAL A 23 -6.79 -0.05 7.06
C VAL A 23 -5.77 -0.58 6.05
N MET A 24 -5.97 -1.80 5.53
CA MET A 24 -5.09 -2.38 4.51
C MET A 24 -5.16 -1.58 3.20
N SER A 25 -6.34 -1.14 2.77
CA SER A 25 -6.48 -0.27 1.59
C SER A 25 -5.77 1.07 1.77
N VAL A 26 -5.86 1.68 2.96
CA VAL A 26 -5.15 2.93 3.27
C VAL A 26 -3.63 2.74 3.25
N ILE A 27 -3.13 1.65 3.83
CA ILE A 27 -1.69 1.34 3.81
C ILE A 27 -1.19 1.17 2.37
N LEU A 28 -1.91 0.41 1.54
CA LEU A 28 -1.59 0.24 0.12
C LEU A 28 -1.58 1.58 -0.62
N LEU A 29 -2.57 2.44 -0.34
CA LEU A 29 -2.64 3.78 -0.92
C LEU A 29 -1.40 4.63 -0.55
N VAL A 30 -1.01 4.63 0.72
CA VAL A 30 0.17 5.37 1.22
C VAL A 30 1.46 4.84 0.62
N ILE A 31 1.53 3.58 0.22
CA ILE A 31 2.72 3.01 -0.44
C ILE A 31 2.77 3.41 -1.92
N ILE A 32 1.64 3.42 -2.60
CA ILE A 32 1.54 3.62 -4.06
C ILE A 32 1.54 5.10 -4.45
N CYS A 33 0.92 5.97 -3.64
CA CYS A 33 0.80 7.39 -3.94
C CYS A 33 2.13 8.15 -3.98
N PRO A 34 3.08 7.98 -3.03
CA PRO A 34 4.34 8.71 -3.05
C PRO A 34 5.16 8.52 -4.34
N PRO A 35 5.46 7.30 -4.82
CA PRO A 35 6.21 7.16 -6.06
C PRO A 35 5.44 7.74 -7.26
N LEU A 36 4.12 7.58 -7.33
CA LEU A 36 3.29 8.16 -8.40
C LEU A 36 3.35 9.69 -8.42
N ALA A 37 3.37 10.33 -7.25
CA ALA A 37 3.45 11.78 -7.12
C ALA A 37 4.74 12.36 -7.71
N PHE A 38 5.81 11.58 -7.82
CA PHE A 38 7.07 11.99 -8.47
C PHE A 38 7.15 11.54 -9.93
N VAL A 39 6.74 10.30 -10.22
CA VAL A 39 6.84 9.73 -11.56
C VAL A 39 5.96 10.47 -12.56
N VAL A 40 4.72 10.82 -12.19
CA VAL A 40 3.78 11.47 -13.12
C VAL A 40 4.27 12.86 -13.55
N PRO A 41 4.67 13.77 -12.64
CA PRO A 41 5.20 15.08 -13.05
C PRO A 41 6.52 15.00 -13.82
N MET A 42 7.44 14.11 -13.41
CA MET A 42 8.71 13.92 -14.14
C MET A 42 8.47 13.45 -15.57
N TRP A 43 7.60 12.44 -15.74
CA TRP A 43 7.25 11.92 -17.05
C TRP A 43 6.64 13.00 -17.95
N LEU A 44 5.74 13.83 -17.39
CA LEU A 44 5.14 14.93 -18.13
C LEU A 44 6.18 15.99 -18.54
N GLN A 45 7.13 16.32 -17.67
CA GLN A 45 8.22 17.25 -18.00
C GLN A 45 9.17 16.69 -19.07
N GLN A 46 9.54 15.41 -18.99
CA GLN A 46 10.47 14.80 -19.94
C GLN A 46 9.83 14.55 -21.31
N ILE A 47 8.63 13.98 -21.32
CA ILE A 47 7.98 13.53 -22.56
C ILE A 47 7.17 14.63 -23.22
N ALA A 48 6.34 15.35 -22.46
CA ALA A 48 5.46 16.36 -23.04
C ALA A 48 6.17 17.70 -23.26
N LEU A 49 7.10 18.07 -22.36
CA LEU A 49 7.82 19.36 -22.41
C LEU A 49 9.27 19.25 -22.90
N GLY A 50 9.78 18.04 -23.14
CA GLY A 50 11.14 17.81 -23.62
C GLY A 50 12.25 18.26 -22.66
N VAL A 51 11.93 18.41 -21.37
CA VAL A 51 12.87 18.89 -20.36
C VAL A 51 13.90 17.79 -20.06
N PRO A 52 15.21 18.06 -20.16
CA PRO A 52 16.23 17.08 -19.83
C PRO A 52 16.17 16.71 -18.34
N ALA A 53 16.54 15.46 -18.01
CA ALA A 53 16.47 14.95 -16.64
C ALA A 53 17.25 15.79 -15.61
N THR A 54 18.26 16.54 -16.05
CA THR A 54 19.08 17.44 -15.22
C THR A 54 18.40 18.77 -14.89
N ALA A 55 17.28 19.10 -15.52
CA ALA A 55 16.55 20.37 -15.36
C ALA A 55 15.09 20.15 -14.89
N LEU A 56 14.79 18.98 -14.30
CA LEU A 56 13.47 18.67 -13.76
C LEU A 56 13.16 19.59 -12.57
N ALA A 57 11.95 20.16 -12.57
CA ALA A 57 11.48 21.01 -11.46
C ALA A 57 11.10 20.18 -10.22
N ILE A 58 10.70 18.92 -10.44
CA ILE A 58 10.44 17.93 -9.40
C ILE A 58 11.42 16.80 -9.60
N ASP A 59 12.53 16.85 -8.85
CA ASP A 59 13.53 15.79 -8.86
C ASP A 59 13.66 15.20 -7.43
N PRO A 60 13.15 13.98 -7.18
CA PRO A 60 13.28 13.34 -5.88
C PRO A 60 14.74 13.06 -5.50
N ILE A 61 15.66 12.94 -6.47
CA ILE A 61 17.09 12.79 -6.20
C ILE A 61 17.66 14.10 -5.66
N SER A 62 17.26 15.24 -6.20
CA SER A 62 17.65 16.54 -5.65
C SER A 62 17.10 16.81 -4.25
N TRP A 63 15.89 16.31 -3.94
CA TRP A 63 15.21 16.58 -2.66
C TRP A 63 15.65 15.64 -1.54
N PHE A 64 15.76 14.34 -1.83
CA PHE A 64 16.07 13.31 -0.83
C PHE A 64 17.51 12.78 -0.94
N GLY A 65 18.24 13.13 -2.00
CA GLY A 65 19.48 12.48 -2.38
C GLY A 65 19.23 11.10 -3.00
N LEU A 66 20.20 10.60 -3.77
CA LEU A 66 20.15 9.24 -4.34
C LEU A 66 19.96 8.19 -3.24
N THR A 67 20.71 8.31 -2.15
CA THR A 67 20.64 7.40 -1.00
C THR A 67 19.27 7.44 -0.33
N GLY A 68 18.69 8.63 -0.13
CA GLY A 68 17.37 8.76 0.48
C GLY A 68 16.27 8.16 -0.38
N ALA A 69 16.30 8.43 -1.70
CA ALA A 69 15.35 7.86 -2.64
C ALA A 69 15.41 6.32 -2.67
N VAL A 70 16.62 5.74 -2.67
CA VAL A 70 16.81 4.28 -2.64
C VAL A 70 16.29 3.69 -1.33
N VAL A 71 16.63 4.28 -0.18
CA VAL A 71 16.19 3.78 1.13
C VAL A 71 14.67 3.80 1.27
N VAL A 72 14.01 4.90 0.88
CA VAL A 72 12.55 5.03 0.92
C VAL A 72 11.90 4.00 0.00
N THR A 73 12.44 3.82 -1.22
CA THR A 73 11.92 2.84 -2.17
C THR A 73 12.07 1.42 -1.66
N CYS A 74 13.22 1.06 -1.08
CA CYS A 74 13.44 -0.25 -0.46
C CYS A 74 12.49 -0.50 0.71
N LEU A 75 12.30 0.48 1.59
CA LEU A 75 11.36 0.36 2.72
C LEU A 75 9.93 0.14 2.23
N LEU A 76 9.49 0.93 1.26
CA LEU A 76 8.16 0.77 0.67
C LEU A 76 7.99 -0.60 0.01
N ALA A 77 9.01 -1.11 -0.70
CA ALA A 77 8.99 -2.43 -1.29
C ALA A 77 8.90 -3.56 -0.24
N ILE A 78 9.62 -3.44 0.87
CA ILE A 78 9.54 -4.39 1.98
C ILE A 78 8.14 -4.39 2.59
N VAL A 79 7.60 -3.20 2.90
CA VAL A 79 6.25 -3.07 3.48
C VAL A 79 5.20 -3.64 2.52
N ALA A 80 5.30 -3.34 1.22
CA ALA A 80 4.42 -3.91 0.20
C ALA A 80 4.49 -5.45 0.18
N GLY A 81 5.71 -6.02 0.22
CA GLY A 81 5.90 -7.47 0.27
C GLY A 81 5.29 -8.12 1.51
N VAL A 82 5.46 -7.52 2.69
CA VAL A 82 4.84 -7.99 3.94
C VAL A 82 3.32 -7.92 3.85
N VAL A 83 2.76 -6.81 3.39
CA VAL A 83 1.31 -6.65 3.23
C VAL A 83 0.75 -7.66 2.22
N SER A 84 1.41 -7.86 1.08
CA SER A 84 0.99 -8.85 0.08
C SER A 84 1.04 -10.28 0.60
N THR A 85 2.06 -10.66 1.38
CA THR A 85 2.16 -12.02 1.95
C THR A 85 1.07 -12.28 2.99
N LEU A 86 0.80 -11.31 3.88
CA LEU A 86 -0.31 -11.38 4.83
C LEU A 86 -1.67 -11.47 4.12
N TYR A 87 -1.85 -10.71 3.04
CA TYR A 87 -3.06 -10.77 2.24
C TYR A 87 -3.25 -12.14 1.56
N LEU A 88 -2.17 -12.69 0.97
CA LEU A 88 -2.21 -14.00 0.31
C LEU A 88 -2.53 -15.12 1.30
N GLN A 89 -1.96 -15.08 2.52
CA GLN A 89 -2.26 -16.03 3.59
C GLN A 89 -3.74 -16.00 3.96
N ARG A 90 -4.32 -14.82 4.16
CA ARG A 90 -5.76 -14.69 4.44
C ARG A 90 -6.64 -15.18 3.29
N LEU A 91 -6.24 -14.92 2.05
CA LEU A 91 -7.00 -15.34 0.88
C LEU A 91 -7.03 -16.88 0.75
N LEU A 92 -5.90 -17.54 1.05
CA LEU A 92 -5.79 -19.00 1.08
C LEU A 92 -6.60 -19.62 2.22
N GLU A 93 -6.57 -19.01 3.41
CA GLU A 93 -7.36 -19.46 4.57
C GLU A 93 -8.87 -19.34 4.31
N SER A 94 -9.32 -18.27 3.64
CA SER A 94 -10.71 -18.11 3.23
C SER A 94 -11.16 -19.19 2.25
N ARG A 95 -10.33 -19.52 1.24
CA ARG A 95 -10.67 -20.57 0.26
C ARG A 95 -10.74 -21.96 0.88
N GLY A 96 -9.83 -22.28 1.80
CA GLY A 96 -9.85 -23.57 2.51
C GLY A 96 -11.09 -23.78 3.39
N SER A 97 -11.76 -22.71 3.81
CA SER A 97 -13.03 -22.78 4.57
C SER A 97 -14.27 -22.95 3.69
N GLU A 98 -14.20 -22.71 2.38
CA GLU A 98 -15.31 -22.93 1.44
C GLU A 98 -15.31 -24.37 0.88
N GLU A 99 -14.18 -25.07 0.93
CA GLU A 99 -14.03 -26.43 0.42
C GLU A 99 -14.20 -27.54 1.49
N ALA A 100 -14.43 -27.17 2.76
CA ALA A 100 -14.61 -28.09 3.90
C ALA A 100 -16.02 -28.03 4.47
#